data_AF-A0A1K2H967-F1
#
_entry.id   AF-A0A1K2H967-F1
#
_cell.length_a   1.000
_cell.length_b   1.000
_cell.length_c   1.000
_cell.angle_alpha   90.00
_cell.angle_beta   90.00
_cell.angle_gamma   90.00
#
_symmetry.space_group_name_H-M   'P 1'
#
loop_
_entity.id
_entity.type
_entity.pdbx_description
1 polymer ?
#
loop_
_entity_poly.entity_id
_entity_poly.type
_entity_poly.pdbx_seq_one_letter_code
_entity_poly.pdbx_strand_id
1 'polypeptide(L)'
;MTTPCLTQAIPNEQGQLVLRFGASEYRLFTIAQLSQQAGWAQLAYPQHGKRFSFDAQRLTWPAAGEVEASYLYAHSQPLSTAELEQQTLRLGYQNEAPSAQDARHHVYYVYLAPFSAQPFQLGESIGGGMAERGGSCALNLAQLRVWPDWQAHFALAGCSWAVPLIAAPQAEVASLLKALIEGACLRNGLPEPA
;
A
#
# COMPACT_ATOMS: atom_id res chain seq x y z
N MET A 1 -8.17 4.77 32.40
CA MET A 1 -8.17 5.02 30.95
C MET A 1 -8.08 3.66 30.27
N THR A 2 -8.96 3.34 29.34
CA THR A 2 -8.89 2.09 28.57
C THR A 2 -7.76 2.18 27.56
N THR A 3 -6.85 1.20 27.58
CA THR A 3 -5.76 1.09 26.61
C THR A 3 -6.34 0.94 25.20
N PRO A 4 -5.92 1.75 24.22
CA PRO A 4 -6.38 1.63 22.85
C PRO A 4 -5.97 0.26 22.28
N CYS A 5 -6.91 -0.43 21.64
CA CYS A 5 -6.73 -1.76 21.05
C CYS A 5 -6.59 -1.65 19.53
N LEU A 6 -5.42 -1.98 19.00
CA LEU A 6 -5.11 -1.96 17.58
C LEU A 6 -5.74 -3.16 16.87
N THR A 7 -6.61 -2.91 15.89
CA THR A 7 -7.30 -3.99 15.14
C THR A 7 -6.83 -4.10 13.70
N GLN A 8 -6.15 -3.06 13.19
CA GLN A 8 -5.65 -3.03 11.83
C GLN A 8 -4.50 -2.03 11.72
N ALA A 9 -3.49 -2.37 10.92
CA ALA A 9 -2.43 -1.45 10.52
C ALA A 9 -2.09 -1.70 9.04
N ILE A 10 -2.22 -0.67 8.21
CA ILE A 10 -1.95 -0.72 6.76
C ILE A 10 -0.96 0.40 6.43
N PRO A 11 0.20 0.09 5.82
CA PRO A 11 1.07 1.14 5.33
C PRO A 11 0.49 1.80 4.07
N ASN A 12 0.83 3.07 3.86
CA ASN A 12 0.54 3.78 2.62
C ASN A 12 1.84 4.16 1.88
N GLU A 13 1.69 4.74 0.70
CA GLU A 13 2.83 5.17 -0.13
C GLU A 13 3.52 6.46 0.34
N GLN A 14 2.97 7.11 1.38
CA GLN A 14 3.53 8.34 1.95
C GLN A 14 4.43 8.06 3.18
N GLY A 15 4.75 6.79 3.45
CA GLY A 15 5.56 6.42 4.62
C GLY A 15 4.80 6.54 5.94
N GLN A 16 3.49 6.32 5.90
CA GLN A 16 2.60 6.39 7.06
C GLN A 16 1.87 5.05 7.25
N LEU A 17 1.25 4.89 8.42
CA LEU A 17 0.35 3.79 8.74
C LEU A 17 -1.06 4.32 8.97
N VAL A 18 -2.02 3.72 8.29
CA VAL A 18 -3.43 3.80 8.62
C VAL A 18 -3.70 2.76 9.69
N LEU A 19 -3.98 3.24 10.90
CA LEU A 19 -4.24 2.43 12.10
C LEU A 19 -5.72 2.43 12.41
N ARG A 20 -6.28 1.27 12.76
CA ARG A 20 -7.64 1.17 13.29
C ARG A 20 -7.60 0.83 14.76
N PHE A 21 -8.28 1.63 15.56
CA PHE A 21 -8.49 1.37 16.98
C PHE A 21 -9.96 1.07 17.24
N GLY A 22 -10.24 -0.07 17.87
CA GLY A 22 -11.61 -0.52 18.11
C GLY A 22 -12.44 -0.67 16.83
N ALA A 23 -13.72 -0.31 16.90
CA ALA A 23 -14.69 -0.61 15.85
C ALA A 23 -14.73 0.40 14.70
N SER A 24 -14.41 1.68 14.91
CA SER A 24 -14.69 2.72 13.91
C SER A 24 -13.63 3.80 13.77
N GLU A 25 -12.62 3.85 14.64
CA GLU A 25 -11.66 4.94 14.63
C GLU A 25 -10.45 4.58 13.76
N TYR A 26 -10.27 5.31 12.67
CA TYR A 26 -9.05 5.28 11.88
C TYR A 26 -8.18 6.48 12.21
N ARG A 27 -6.88 6.24 12.31
CA ARG A 27 -5.87 7.25 12.59
C ARG A 27 -4.67 7.08 11.66
N LEU A 28 -3.99 8.18 11.33
CA LEU A 28 -2.80 8.20 10.49
C LEU A 28 -1.56 8.47 11.34
N PHE A 29 -0.57 7.60 11.23
CA PHE A 29 0.69 7.68 11.96
C PHE A 29 1.87 7.81 10.99
N THR A 30 2.70 8.83 11.13
CA THR A 30 3.89 9.01 10.27
C THR A 30 5.07 8.20 10.80
N ILE A 31 5.58 7.24 10.02
CA ILE A 31 6.63 6.30 10.48
C ILE A 31 7.95 7.03 10.76
N ALA A 32 8.30 8.02 9.94
CA ALA A 32 9.57 8.75 10.06
C ALA A 32 9.80 9.42 11.43
N GLN A 33 8.74 9.68 12.21
CA GLN A 33 8.89 10.21 13.57
C GLN A 33 9.61 9.22 14.51
N LEU A 34 9.51 7.91 14.25
CA LEU A 34 10.23 6.89 15.00
C LEU A 34 11.73 6.94 14.72
N SER A 35 12.14 7.28 13.50
CA SER A 35 13.56 7.49 13.18
C SER A 35 14.15 8.64 13.99
N GLN A 36 13.37 9.70 14.24
CA GLN A 36 13.82 10.89 14.96
C GLN A 36 13.86 10.67 16.48
N GLN A 37 12.90 9.91 17.02
CA GLN A 37 12.75 9.76 18.47
C GLN A 37 13.42 8.50 19.03
N ALA A 38 13.43 7.39 18.29
CA ALA A 38 13.93 6.09 18.75
C ALA A 38 15.28 5.70 18.10
N GLY A 39 15.83 6.54 17.22
CA GLY A 39 17.09 6.27 16.51
C GLY A 39 16.99 5.18 15.44
N TRP A 40 15.78 4.84 14.99
CA TRP A 40 15.53 3.80 14.00
C TRP A 40 15.73 4.32 12.57
N ALA A 41 16.97 4.68 12.22
CA ALA A 41 17.34 5.30 10.95
C ALA A 41 16.84 4.53 9.71
N GLN A 42 16.77 3.20 9.79
CA GLN A 42 16.22 2.35 8.74
C GLN A 42 14.76 2.69 8.39
N LEU A 43 13.96 3.18 9.33
CA LEU A 43 12.56 3.55 9.10
C LEU A 43 12.39 4.95 8.49
N ALA A 44 13.48 5.69 8.22
CA ALA A 44 13.41 6.91 7.43
C ALA A 44 13.03 6.65 5.97
N TYR A 45 13.23 5.42 5.49
CA TYR A 45 12.90 4.99 4.15
C TYR A 45 11.52 4.31 4.13
N PRO A 46 10.52 4.86 3.40
CA PRO A 46 9.15 4.35 3.42
C PRO A 46 9.01 2.85 3.14
N GLN A 47 9.87 2.28 2.28
CA GLN A 47 9.87 0.85 1.97
C GLN A 47 10.13 -0.01 3.21
N HIS A 48 11.06 0.38 4.09
CA HIS A 48 11.36 -0.41 5.30
C HIS A 48 10.23 -0.34 6.33
N GLY A 49 9.41 0.71 6.28
CA GLY A 49 8.23 0.87 7.10
C GLY A 49 7.09 -0.10 6.77
N LYS A 50 7.08 -0.73 5.59
CA LYS A 50 5.97 -1.57 5.11
C LYS A 50 5.96 -2.99 5.70
N ARG A 51 7.11 -3.48 6.21
CA ARG A 51 7.22 -4.85 6.73
C ARG A 51 7.24 -4.86 8.27
N PHE A 52 6.08 -5.09 8.84
CA PHE A 52 5.88 -5.22 10.29
C PHE A 52 4.88 -6.35 10.59
N SER A 53 4.84 -6.75 11.86
CA SER A 53 3.74 -7.52 12.45
C SER A 53 3.04 -6.67 13.51
N PHE A 54 1.80 -7.01 13.84
CA PHE A 54 1.09 -6.33 14.91
C PHE A 54 0.18 -7.29 15.67
N ASP A 55 -0.09 -6.93 16.93
CA ASP A 55 -1.15 -7.50 17.74
C ASP A 55 -2.02 -6.36 18.30
N ALA A 56 -2.94 -6.68 19.20
CA ALA A 56 -3.85 -5.71 19.81
C ALA A 56 -3.12 -4.58 20.58
N GLN A 57 -1.88 -4.80 21.00
CA GLN A 57 -1.14 -3.97 21.94
C GLN A 57 0.08 -3.28 21.31
N ARG A 58 0.58 -3.73 20.15
CA ARG A 58 1.82 -3.18 19.56
C ARG A 58 2.00 -3.48 18.07
N LEU A 59 2.89 -2.68 17.47
CA LEU A 59 3.54 -2.93 16.19
C LEU A 59 4.99 -3.39 16.42
N THR A 60 5.48 -4.34 15.64
CA THR A 60 6.87 -4.82 15.67
C THR A 60 7.47 -4.75 14.27
N TRP A 61 8.56 -3.99 14.12
CA TRP A 61 9.41 -4.02 12.93
C TRP A 61 10.63 -4.92 13.21
N PRO A 62 10.82 -6.03 12.48
CA PRO A 62 11.93 -6.97 12.74
C PRO A 62 13.32 -6.34 12.68
N ALA A 63 13.50 -5.33 11.81
CA ALA A 63 14.78 -4.63 11.66
C ALA A 63 14.94 -3.45 12.63
N ALA A 64 13.93 -3.10 13.42
CA ALA A 64 13.94 -1.97 14.35
C ALA A 64 13.53 -2.43 15.75
N GLY A 65 12.29 -2.13 16.18
CA GLY A 65 11.79 -2.50 17.49
C GLY A 65 10.26 -2.51 17.54
N GLU A 66 9.76 -2.43 18.78
CA GLU A 66 8.32 -2.47 19.08
C GLU A 66 7.79 -1.09 19.48
N VAL A 67 6.56 -0.79 19.07
CA VAL A 67 5.84 0.43 19.44
C VAL A 67 4.47 0.07 19.98
N GLU A 68 4.17 0.50 21.21
CA GLU A 68 2.88 0.23 21.84
C GLU A 68 1.71 0.96 21.15
N ALA A 69 0.54 0.32 21.16
CA ALA A 69 -0.73 0.88 20.69
C ALA A 69 -1.09 2.19 21.41
N SER A 70 -0.75 2.31 22.70
CA SER A 70 -0.91 3.53 23.50
C SER A 70 -0.15 4.72 22.89
N TYR A 71 1.12 4.50 22.55
CA TYR A 71 1.98 5.48 21.91
C TYR A 71 1.47 5.81 20.50
N LEU A 72 1.14 4.80 19.70
CA LEU A 72 0.61 4.98 18.35
C LEU A 72 -0.67 5.82 18.35
N TYR A 73 -1.58 5.58 19.30
CA TYR A 73 -2.81 6.35 19.46
C TYR A 73 -2.51 7.82 19.78
N ALA A 74 -1.62 8.08 20.74
CA ALA A 74 -1.26 9.43 21.16
C ALA A 74 -0.51 10.24 20.08
N HIS A 75 0.22 9.58 19.18
CA HIS A 75 1.07 10.20 18.15
C HIS A 75 0.55 9.99 16.72
N SER A 76 -0.74 9.68 16.57
CA SER A 76 -1.43 9.63 15.29
C SER A 76 -2.55 10.66 15.25
N GLN A 77 -3.01 11.02 14.05
CA GLN A 77 -4.12 11.96 13.85
C GLN A 77 -5.37 11.21 13.39
N PRO A 78 -6.58 11.53 13.89
CA PRO A 78 -7.82 10.98 13.36
C PRO A 78 -7.93 11.23 11.85
N LEU A 79 -8.45 10.24 11.11
CA LEU A 79 -8.78 10.37 9.70
C LEU A 79 -10.28 10.56 9.49
N SER A 80 -10.65 11.52 8.65
CA SER A 80 -12.00 11.58 8.08
C SER A 80 -12.20 10.47 7.04
N THR A 81 -13.46 10.18 6.70
CA THR A 81 -13.79 9.22 5.64
C THR A 81 -13.17 9.60 4.30
N ALA A 82 -13.18 10.89 3.95
CA ALA A 82 -12.61 11.37 2.69
C ALA A 82 -11.09 11.18 2.62
N GLU A 83 -10.37 11.43 3.73
CA GLU A 83 -8.93 11.17 3.80
C GLU A 83 -8.63 9.66 3.78
N LEU A 84 -9.47 8.85 4.41
CA LEU A 84 -9.33 7.39 4.44
C LEU A 84 -9.45 6.78 3.04
N GLU A 85 -10.38 7.26 2.21
CA GLU A 85 -10.57 6.80 0.83
C GLU A 85 -9.39 7.13 -0.11
N GLN A 86 -8.57 8.12 0.26
CA GLN A 86 -7.38 8.52 -0.50
C GLN A 86 -6.13 7.72 -0.15
N GLN A 87 -6.19 6.82 0.84
CA GLN A 87 -5.03 6.05 1.27
C GLN A 87 -4.71 4.96 0.24
N THR A 88 -3.49 5.00 -0.30
CA THR A 88 -3.03 4.05 -1.32
C THR A 88 -1.82 3.23 -0.88
N LEU A 89 -1.74 2.00 -1.38
CA LEU A 89 -0.62 1.07 -1.21
C LEU A 89 -0.25 0.49 -2.57
N ARG A 90 1.03 0.54 -2.93
CA ARG A 90 1.55 -0.01 -4.18
C ARG A 90 1.46 -1.53 -4.17
N LEU A 91 0.98 -2.10 -5.27
CA LEU A 91 1.12 -3.53 -5.60
C LEU A 91 2.27 -3.77 -6.56
N GLY A 92 2.39 -2.90 -7.57
CA GLY A 92 3.43 -2.95 -8.58
C GLY A 92 3.68 -1.58 -9.19
N TYR A 93 4.92 -1.32 -9.59
CA TYR A 93 5.35 -0.13 -10.32
C TYR A 93 6.64 -0.50 -11.02
N GLN A 94 6.60 -0.56 -12.34
CA GLN A 94 7.70 -1.07 -13.14
C GLN A 94 7.85 -0.25 -14.41
N ASN A 95 9.09 0.14 -14.70
CA ASN A 95 9.45 0.77 -15.96
C ASN A 95 9.79 -0.32 -16.98
N GLU A 96 9.01 -0.38 -18.04
CA GLU A 96 9.14 -1.27 -19.19
C GLU A 96 9.87 -0.59 -20.36
N ALA A 97 10.48 0.58 -20.11
CA ALA A 97 11.38 1.18 -21.06
C ALA A 97 12.73 0.41 -21.14
N PRO A 98 13.35 0.31 -22.33
CA PRO A 98 12.91 0.90 -23.58
C PRO A 98 11.71 0.16 -24.19
N SER A 99 10.76 0.92 -24.73
CA SER A 99 9.58 0.40 -25.44
C SER A 99 9.38 1.14 -26.76
N ALA A 100 8.42 0.66 -27.57
CA ALA A 100 8.00 1.38 -28.77
C ALA A 100 7.39 2.76 -28.46
N GLN A 101 6.90 2.98 -27.24
CA GLN A 101 6.25 4.23 -26.82
C GLN A 101 7.27 5.27 -26.32
N ASP A 102 8.31 4.83 -25.61
CA ASP A 102 9.37 5.69 -25.09
C ASP A 102 10.64 4.88 -24.76
N ALA A 103 11.80 5.47 -25.02
CA ALA A 103 13.09 4.80 -24.80
C ALA A 103 13.52 4.77 -23.32
N ARG A 104 12.94 5.59 -22.45
CA ARG A 104 13.40 5.79 -21.07
C ARG A 104 12.30 5.70 -20.02
N HIS A 105 11.06 6.04 -20.37
CA HIS A 105 9.95 6.10 -19.42
C HIS A 105 8.67 5.53 -20.02
N HIS A 106 8.41 4.27 -19.69
CA HIS A 106 7.16 3.59 -19.99
C HIS A 106 6.77 2.75 -18.78
N VAL A 107 6.08 3.38 -17.83
CA VAL A 107 5.80 2.79 -16.53
C VAL A 107 4.39 2.26 -16.47
N TYR A 108 4.25 1.01 -16.03
CA TYR A 108 2.99 0.43 -15.62
C TYR A 108 2.94 0.38 -14.10
N TYR A 109 1.79 0.73 -13.52
CA TYR A 109 1.59 0.68 -12.09
C TYR A 109 0.21 0.14 -11.70
N VAL A 110 0.19 -0.46 -10.52
CA VAL A 110 -1.01 -0.92 -9.82
C VAL A 110 -0.90 -0.50 -8.37
N TYR A 111 -1.87 0.28 -7.91
CA TYR A 111 -2.07 0.63 -6.49
C TYR A 111 -3.38 0.03 -5.99
N LEU A 112 -3.42 -0.24 -4.69
CA LEU A 112 -4.65 -0.45 -3.95
C LEU A 112 -5.05 0.83 -3.25
N ALA A 113 -6.35 1.14 -3.26
CA ALA A 113 -7.00 2.09 -2.36
C ALA A 113 -7.92 1.31 -1.41
N PRO A 114 -7.41 0.72 -0.31
CA PRO A 114 -8.11 -0.33 0.44
C PRO A 114 -9.45 0.07 1.04
N PHE A 115 -9.68 1.37 1.21
CA PHE A 115 -10.88 1.93 1.82
C PHE A 115 -11.82 2.57 0.80
N SER A 116 -11.45 2.58 -0.48
CA SER A 116 -12.30 3.07 -1.56
C SER A 116 -13.28 1.99 -2.03
N ALA A 117 -14.45 2.40 -2.52
CA ALA A 117 -15.38 1.52 -3.24
C ALA A 117 -14.77 0.94 -4.53
N GLN A 118 -13.72 1.57 -5.08
CA GLN A 118 -12.97 1.12 -6.24
C GLN A 118 -11.50 0.91 -5.86
N PRO A 119 -11.18 -0.20 -5.16
CA PRO A 119 -9.89 -0.36 -4.53
C PRO A 119 -8.75 -0.63 -5.51
N PHE A 120 -8.99 -0.91 -6.80
CA PHE A 120 -7.94 -1.22 -7.75
C PHE A 120 -7.65 -0.02 -8.65
N GLN A 121 -6.47 0.58 -8.52
CA GLN A 121 -6.01 1.68 -9.35
C GLN A 121 -4.94 1.18 -10.32
N LEU A 122 -5.28 1.13 -11.61
CA LEU A 122 -4.36 0.72 -12.68
C LEU A 122 -3.99 1.94 -13.50
N GLY A 123 -2.74 2.07 -13.90
CA GLY A 123 -2.34 3.10 -14.84
C GLY A 123 -1.03 2.87 -15.55
N GLU A 124 -0.80 3.74 -16.52
CA GLU A 124 0.34 3.78 -17.44
C GLU A 124 0.83 5.23 -17.50
N SER A 125 2.15 5.43 -17.46
CA SER A 125 2.80 6.73 -17.60
C SER A 125 3.94 6.62 -18.62
N ILE A 126 3.92 7.48 -19.63
CA ILE A 126 4.82 7.46 -20.78
C ILE A 126 5.51 8.83 -20.91
N GLY A 127 6.82 8.84 -21.17
CA GLY A 127 7.59 10.04 -21.52
C GLY A 127 8.16 10.85 -20.35
N GLY A 128 7.51 10.84 -19.18
CA GLY A 128 7.98 11.55 -17.98
C GLY A 128 7.90 13.09 -18.07
N GLY A 129 7.71 13.76 -16.93
CA GLY A 129 7.84 15.22 -16.84
C GLY A 129 6.82 16.02 -17.68
N MET A 130 7.28 17.00 -18.48
CA MET A 130 6.38 17.88 -19.25
C MET A 130 5.71 17.21 -20.47
N ALA A 131 6.07 15.96 -20.79
CA ALA A 131 5.54 15.20 -21.92
C ALA A 131 4.80 13.91 -21.49
N GLU A 132 4.34 13.87 -20.23
CA GLU A 132 3.56 12.76 -19.68
C GLU A 132 2.35 12.43 -20.56
N ARG A 133 2.34 11.22 -21.11
CA ARG A 133 1.20 10.57 -21.76
C ARG A 133 0.79 9.35 -20.93
N GLY A 134 -0.40 8.83 -21.16
CA GLY A 134 -0.95 7.68 -20.43
C GLY A 134 -2.21 8.05 -19.67
N GLY A 135 -2.53 7.27 -18.63
CA GLY A 135 -3.75 7.46 -17.86
C GLY A 135 -3.88 6.46 -16.73
N SER A 136 -4.89 6.68 -15.89
CA SER A 136 -5.27 5.76 -14.83
C SER A 136 -6.77 5.57 -14.74
N CYS A 137 -7.18 4.46 -14.16
CA CYS A 137 -8.56 4.19 -13.82
C CYS A 137 -8.65 3.53 -12.44
N ALA A 138 -9.75 3.80 -11.74
CA ALA A 138 -10.13 3.13 -10.50
C ALA A 138 -11.26 2.14 -10.79
N LEU A 139 -11.11 0.91 -10.33
CA LEU A 139 -12.01 -0.20 -10.59
C LEU A 139 -12.38 -0.90 -9.28
N ASN A 140 -13.63 -1.34 -9.17
CA ASN A 140 -14.00 -2.37 -8.20
C ASN A 140 -13.62 -3.78 -8.71
N LEU A 141 -13.73 -4.80 -7.86
CA LEU A 141 -13.31 -6.17 -8.23
C LEU A 141 -14.05 -6.71 -9.46
N ALA A 142 -15.35 -6.43 -9.59
CA ALA A 142 -16.15 -6.90 -10.72
C ALA A 142 -15.70 -6.21 -12.02
N GLN A 143 -15.48 -4.89 -11.96
CA GLN A 143 -14.96 -4.10 -13.08
C GLN A 143 -13.56 -4.56 -13.50
N LEU A 144 -12.67 -4.81 -12.54
CA LEU A 144 -11.31 -5.30 -12.83
C LEU A 144 -11.34 -6.64 -13.58
N ARG A 145 -12.17 -7.59 -13.14
CA ARG A 145 -12.22 -8.93 -13.75
C ARG A 145 -12.70 -8.96 -15.20
N VAL A 146 -13.43 -7.93 -15.63
CA VAL A 146 -13.89 -7.77 -17.02
C VAL A 146 -13.10 -6.72 -17.78
N TRP A 147 -12.13 -6.06 -17.14
CA TRP A 147 -11.27 -5.06 -17.80
C TRP A 147 -10.33 -5.78 -18.78
N PRO A 148 -10.25 -5.35 -20.05
CA PRO A 148 -9.45 -6.03 -21.07
C PRO A 148 -7.98 -6.18 -20.65
N ASP A 149 -7.44 -7.39 -20.73
CA ASP A 149 -6.02 -7.66 -20.50
C ASP A 149 -5.47 -7.24 -19.12
N TRP A 150 -6.31 -7.18 -18.08
CA TRP A 150 -5.87 -6.78 -16.73
C TRP A 150 -4.72 -7.65 -16.20
N GLN A 151 -4.67 -8.93 -16.56
CA GLN A 151 -3.59 -9.82 -16.17
C GLN A 151 -2.25 -9.41 -16.81
N ALA A 152 -2.27 -8.96 -18.06
CA ALA A 152 -1.08 -8.47 -18.76
C ALA A 152 -0.60 -7.15 -18.14
N HIS A 153 -1.52 -6.25 -17.77
CA HIS A 153 -1.18 -5.01 -17.05
C HIS A 153 -0.49 -5.30 -15.71
N PHE A 154 -0.99 -6.28 -14.95
CA PHE A 154 -0.36 -6.71 -13.70
C PHE A 154 1.03 -7.32 -13.92
N ALA A 155 1.24 -8.03 -15.02
CA ALA A 155 2.56 -8.54 -15.37
C ALA A 155 3.55 -7.41 -15.68
N LEU A 156 3.14 -6.45 -16.51
CA LEU A 156 3.93 -5.27 -16.87
C LEU A 156 4.21 -4.36 -15.67
N ALA A 157 3.30 -4.29 -14.69
CA ALA A 157 3.52 -3.56 -13.45
C ALA A 157 4.41 -4.31 -12.43
N GLY A 158 4.88 -5.52 -12.75
CA GLY A 158 5.71 -6.34 -11.85
C GLY A 158 4.95 -7.00 -10.70
N CYS A 159 3.62 -7.09 -10.76
CA CYS A 159 2.77 -7.64 -9.69
C CYS A 159 1.94 -8.87 -10.11
N SER A 160 2.47 -9.68 -11.05
CA SER A 160 1.83 -10.91 -11.54
C SER A 160 1.42 -11.91 -10.44
N TRP A 161 2.08 -11.87 -9.28
CA TRP A 161 1.74 -12.68 -8.10
C TRP A 161 0.30 -12.45 -7.60
N ALA A 162 -0.29 -11.27 -7.86
CA ALA A 162 -1.64 -10.93 -7.42
C ALA A 162 -2.73 -11.48 -8.35
N VAL A 163 -2.39 -11.81 -9.60
CA VAL A 163 -3.34 -12.32 -10.60
C VAL A 163 -4.13 -13.55 -10.12
N PRO A 164 -3.51 -14.63 -9.62
CA PRO A 164 -4.28 -15.79 -9.15
C PRO A 164 -5.22 -15.46 -7.98
N LEU A 165 -4.87 -14.51 -7.11
CA LEU A 165 -5.73 -14.07 -6.01
C LEU A 165 -6.97 -13.32 -6.52
N ILE A 166 -6.76 -12.41 -7.48
CA ILE A 166 -7.84 -11.61 -8.07
C ILE A 166 -8.76 -12.46 -8.94
N ALA A 167 -8.22 -13.46 -9.65
CA ALA A 167 -8.99 -14.36 -10.50
C ALA A 167 -9.85 -15.39 -9.72
N ALA A 168 -9.62 -15.56 -8.42
CA ALA A 168 -10.32 -16.55 -7.61
C ALA A 168 -11.84 -16.27 -7.51
N PRO A 169 -12.72 -17.14 -8.04
CA PRO A 169 -14.13 -16.81 -8.30
C PRO A 169 -14.96 -16.48 -7.05
N GLN A 170 -14.59 -17.00 -5.88
CA GLN A 170 -15.34 -16.85 -4.62
C GLN A 170 -14.62 -15.99 -3.56
N ALA A 171 -13.63 -15.18 -3.96
CA ALA A 171 -12.92 -14.33 -3.02
C ALA A 171 -13.84 -13.22 -2.50
N GLU A 172 -14.12 -13.23 -1.19
CA GLU A 172 -14.71 -12.09 -0.49
C GLU A 172 -13.76 -10.89 -0.59
N VAL A 173 -14.28 -9.70 -0.93
CA VAL A 173 -13.46 -8.50 -1.19
C VAL A 173 -12.57 -8.15 -0.01
N ALA A 174 -13.08 -8.19 1.22
CA ALA A 174 -12.31 -7.87 2.41
C ALA A 174 -11.12 -8.84 2.61
N SER A 175 -11.38 -10.14 2.47
CA SER A 175 -10.38 -11.19 2.58
C SER A 175 -9.34 -11.10 1.46
N LEU A 176 -9.76 -10.77 0.23
CA LEU A 176 -8.86 -10.52 -0.91
C LEU A 176 -7.96 -9.31 -0.66
N LEU A 177 -8.52 -8.17 -0.26
CA LEU A 177 -7.74 -6.96 0.01
C LEU A 177 -6.72 -7.20 1.11
N LYS A 178 -7.09 -7.92 2.18
CA LYS A 178 -6.15 -8.34 3.22
C LYS A 178 -4.97 -9.14 2.64
N ALA A 179 -5.24 -10.18 1.85
CA ALA A 179 -4.19 -10.99 1.24
C ALA A 179 -3.28 -10.20 0.29
N LEU A 180 -3.86 -9.26 -0.47
CA LEU A 180 -3.09 -8.40 -1.37
C LEU A 180 -2.23 -7.39 -0.59
N ILE A 181 -2.75 -6.80 0.49
CA ILE A 181 -1.98 -5.90 1.36
C ILE A 181 -0.80 -6.65 1.99
N GLU A 182 -1.05 -7.83 2.56
CA GLU A 182 0.00 -8.68 3.13
C GLU A 182 1.07 -9.04 2.09
N GLY A 183 0.64 -9.46 0.89
CA GLY A 183 1.54 -9.77 -0.23
C GLY A 183 2.37 -8.56 -0.68
N ALA A 184 1.75 -7.37 -0.74
CA ALA A 184 2.41 -6.12 -1.08
C ALA A 184 3.43 -5.70 -0.02
N CYS A 185 3.09 -5.78 1.28
CA CYS A 185 4.01 -5.49 2.37
C CYS A 185 5.24 -6.40 2.36
N LEU A 186 5.07 -7.68 2.01
CA LEU A 186 6.18 -8.63 1.90
C LEU A 186 7.14 -8.31 0.74
N ARG A 187 6.63 -7.74 -0.36
CA ARG A 187 7.38 -7.53 -1.62
C ARG A 187 7.95 -6.13 -1.75
N ASN A 188 7.16 -5.12 -1.40
CA ASN A 188 7.58 -3.72 -1.38
C ASN A 188 8.35 -3.34 -0.10
N GLY A 189 8.41 -4.26 0.88
CA GLY A 189 9.11 -4.05 2.14
C GLY A 189 10.59 -4.42 2.16
N LEU A 190 11.16 -4.78 1.00
CA LEU A 190 12.58 -5.11 0.89
C LEU A 190 13.38 -3.86 0.50
N PRO A 191 14.57 -3.65 1.08
CA PRO A 191 15.53 -2.68 0.55
C PRO A 191 15.83 -3.01 -0.91
N GLU A 192 15.99 -1.98 -1.76
CA GLU A 192 16.56 -2.20 -3.09
C GLU A 192 17.95 -2.84 -2.92
N PRO A 193 18.31 -3.87 -3.70
CA PRO A 193 19.66 -4.40 -3.67
C PRO A 193 20.65 -3.28 -4.01
N ALA A 194 21.72 -3.20 -3.20
CA ALA A 194 22.76 -2.17 -3.31
C ALA A 194 23.56 -2.28 -4.62
#